data_AF-A0A4U3M7L5-F1
#
_entry.id   AF-A0A4U3M7L5-F1
#
_cell.length_a   1.000
_cell.length_b   1.000
_cell.length_c   1.000
_cell.angle_alpha   90.00
_cell.angle_beta   90.00
_cell.angle_gamma   90.00
#
_symmetry.space_group_name_H-M   'P 1'
#
loop_
_entity.id
_entity.type
_entity.pdbx_description
1 polymer ?
#
loop_
_entity_poly.entity_id
_entity_poly.type
_entity_poly.pdbx_seq_one_letter_code
_entity_poly.pdbx_strand_id
1 'polypeptide(L)'
;GDVATGIKIVVRALEEPIRQIAENAGYEGSVIVDKLKNVDLGIGFNAANGEWVNMVEAGIVDPTKVTRSALQNAASVSALLLTTEAVVADKPEPAAPAPMMDPSMGMGGMM
;
A
#
# COMPACT_ATOMS: atom_id res chain seq x y z
N GLY A 1 -14.41 16.67 -18.91
CA GLY A 1 -15.57 16.05 -18.22
C GLY A 1 -15.08 14.96 -17.29
N ASP A 2 -15.94 14.50 -16.40
CA ASP A 2 -15.57 13.69 -15.23
C ASP A 2 -14.86 12.38 -15.58
N VAL A 3 -15.25 11.72 -16.68
CA VAL A 3 -14.58 10.52 -17.19
C VAL A 3 -13.09 10.79 -17.48
N ALA A 4 -12.78 11.94 -18.11
CA ALA A 4 -11.40 12.31 -18.41
C ALA A 4 -10.59 12.60 -17.13
N THR A 5 -11.25 13.13 -16.09
CA THR A 5 -10.64 13.31 -14.77
C THR A 5 -10.33 11.96 -14.13
N GLY A 6 -11.27 11.01 -14.16
CA GLY A 6 -11.07 9.65 -13.65
C GLY A 6 -9.91 8.92 -14.33
N ILE A 7 -9.79 9.02 -15.65
CA ILE A 7 -8.66 8.44 -16.41
C ILE A 7 -7.33 9.05 -15.92
N LYS A 8 -7.25 10.37 -15.74
CA LYS A 8 -6.04 11.04 -15.25
C LYS A 8 -5.64 10.57 -13.85
N ILE A 9 -6.61 10.30 -12.98
CA ILE A 9 -6.36 9.76 -11.63
C ILE A 9 -5.71 8.38 -11.74
N VAL A 10 -6.27 7.48 -12.55
CA VAL A 10 -5.73 6.14 -12.74
C VAL A 10 -4.33 6.17 -13.35
N VAL A 11 -4.12 6.96 -14.41
CA VAL A 11 -2.80 7.09 -15.07
C VAL A 11 -1.75 7.57 -14.07
N ARG A 12 -2.06 8.59 -13.26
CA ARG A 12 -1.13 9.09 -12.24
C ARG A 12 -0.87 8.03 -11.15
N ALA A 13 -1.90 7.32 -10.70
CA ALA A 13 -1.77 6.30 -9.65
C ALA A 13 -0.86 5.13 -10.06
N LEU A 14 -0.78 4.82 -11.37
CA LEU A 14 0.12 3.78 -11.89
C LEU A 14 1.61 4.12 -11.71
N GLU A 15 1.95 5.37 -11.43
CA GLU A 15 3.34 5.81 -11.17
C GLU A 15 3.76 5.53 -9.71
N GLU A 16 2.80 5.37 -8.79
CA GLU A 16 3.09 5.23 -7.36
C GLU A 16 3.88 3.97 -7.00
N PRO A 17 3.63 2.77 -7.61
CA PRO A 17 4.39 1.58 -7.26
C PRO A 17 5.90 1.74 -7.49
N ILE A 18 6.31 2.26 -8.65
CA ILE A 18 7.74 2.47 -8.93
C ILE A 18 8.33 3.60 -8.09
N ARG A 19 7.56 4.67 -7.81
CA ARG A 19 8.00 5.74 -6.91
C ARG A 19 8.33 5.18 -5.53
N GLN A 20 7.42 4.38 -4.97
CA GLN A 20 7.61 3.76 -3.67
C GLN A 20 8.80 2.80 -3.66
N ILE A 21 9.00 2.01 -4.72
CA ILE A 21 10.16 1.12 -4.85
C ILE A 21 11.47 1.92 -4.85
N ALA A 22 11.52 3.02 -5.61
CA ALA A 22 12.71 3.88 -5.68
C ALA A 22 13.01 4.55 -4.33
N GLU A 23 11.99 5.10 -3.66
CA GLU A 23 12.12 5.70 -2.33
C GLU A 23 12.60 4.70 -1.28
N ASN A 24 12.04 3.48 -1.30
CA ASN A 24 12.47 2.39 -0.41
C ASN A 24 13.93 1.98 -0.64
N ALA A 25 14.44 2.17 -1.86
CA ALA A 25 15.83 1.93 -2.22
C ALA A 25 16.75 3.17 -2.04
N GLY A 26 16.22 4.27 -1.49
CA GLY A 26 16.99 5.49 -1.21
C GLY A 26 17.20 6.42 -2.41
N TYR A 27 16.45 6.22 -3.50
CA TYR A 27 16.48 7.08 -4.68
C TYR A 27 15.34 8.10 -4.66
N GLU A 28 15.53 9.22 -5.35
CA GLU A 28 14.50 10.25 -5.52
C GLU A 28 13.41 9.75 -6.50
N GLY A 29 12.29 9.25 -5.96
CA GLY A 29 11.26 8.56 -6.74
C GLY A 29 10.63 9.42 -7.84
N SER A 30 10.52 10.73 -7.62
CA SER A 30 10.02 11.69 -8.62
C SER A 30 10.88 11.72 -9.90
N VAL A 31 12.20 11.71 -9.74
CA VAL A 31 13.18 11.69 -10.83
C VAL A 31 13.15 10.34 -11.57
N ILE A 32 13.03 9.23 -10.84
CA ILE A 32 12.93 7.89 -11.45
C ILE A 32 11.66 7.76 -12.29
N VAL A 33 10.52 8.21 -11.78
CA VAL A 33 9.24 8.21 -12.51
C VAL A 33 9.33 9.05 -13.78
N ASP A 34 9.89 10.26 -13.69
CA ASP A 34 10.02 11.15 -14.85
C ASP A 34 10.91 10.54 -15.95
N LYS A 35 12.03 9.92 -15.56
CA LYS A 35 12.89 9.21 -16.50
C LYS A 35 12.19 8.00 -17.12
N LEU A 36 11.43 7.21 -16.34
CA LEU A 36 10.72 6.02 -16.85
C LEU A 36 9.74 6.37 -17.98
N LYS A 37 9.11 7.55 -17.93
CA LYS A 37 8.17 8.00 -18.98
C LYS A 37 8.84 8.26 -20.33
N ASN A 38 10.18 8.42 -20.33
CA ASN A 38 10.97 8.82 -21.49
C ASN A 38 11.89 7.70 -22.00
N VAL A 39 11.82 6.48 -21.46
CA VAL A 39 12.59 5.32 -21.95
C VAL A 39 11.75 4.43 -22.85
N ASP A 40 12.43 3.60 -23.65
CA ASP A 40 11.78 2.63 -24.51
C ASP A 40 11.05 1.54 -23.70
N LEU A 41 10.00 0.99 -24.31
CA LEU A 41 9.23 -0.10 -23.72
C LEU A 41 10.14 -1.28 -23.37
N GLY A 42 10.00 -1.79 -22.14
CA GLY A 42 10.79 -2.91 -21.63
C GLY A 42 12.05 -2.48 -20.88
N ILE A 43 12.47 -1.21 -20.99
CA ILE A 43 13.50 -0.64 -20.14
C ILE A 43 12.87 -0.16 -18.83
N GLY A 44 13.50 -0.49 -17.70
CA GLY A 44 13.07 -0.06 -16.38
C GLY A 44 14.23 0.12 -15.41
N PHE A 45 13.89 0.54 -14.20
CA PHE A 45 14.86 0.84 -13.16
C PHE A 45 15.06 -0.35 -12.23
N ASN A 46 16.29 -0.87 -12.16
CA ASN A 46 16.69 -1.87 -11.20
C ASN A 46 17.04 -1.19 -9.87
N ALA A 47 16.11 -1.23 -8.91
CA ALA A 47 16.28 -0.58 -7.62
C ALA A 47 17.38 -1.21 -6.73
N ALA A 48 17.85 -2.42 -7.03
CA ALA A 48 18.91 -3.06 -6.25
C ALA A 48 20.30 -2.46 -6.48
N ASN A 49 20.53 -1.89 -7.67
CA ASN A 49 21.85 -1.35 -8.06
C ASN A 49 21.78 0.03 -8.75
N GLY A 50 20.59 0.55 -9.05
CA GLY A 50 20.40 1.87 -9.66
C GLY A 50 20.52 1.91 -11.18
N GLU A 51 20.59 0.76 -11.85
CA GLU A 51 20.80 0.68 -13.29
C GLU A 51 19.48 0.69 -14.08
N TRP A 52 19.54 1.19 -15.32
CA TRP A 52 18.44 1.12 -16.27
C TRP A 52 18.67 -0.04 -17.21
N VAL A 53 17.81 -1.04 -17.14
CA VAL A 53 18.02 -2.34 -17.77
C VAL A 53 16.80 -2.77 -18.57
N ASN A 54 17.00 -3.68 -19.53
CA ASN A 54 15.90 -4.44 -20.07
C ASN A 54 15.37 -5.37 -18.96
N MET A 55 14.14 -5.14 -18.53
CA MET A 55 13.55 -5.80 -17.36
C MET A 55 13.40 -7.31 -17.57
N VAL A 56 13.09 -7.74 -18.80
CA VAL A 56 12.92 -9.15 -19.14
C VAL A 56 14.27 -9.87 -19.18
N GLU A 57 15.27 -9.27 -19.82
CA GLU A 57 16.62 -9.84 -19.88
C GLU A 57 17.29 -9.90 -18.50
N ALA A 58 17.02 -8.90 -17.65
CA ALA A 58 17.48 -8.86 -16.26
C ALA A 58 16.70 -9.82 -15.33
N GLY A 59 15.64 -10.49 -15.83
CA GLY A 59 14.81 -11.40 -15.06
C GLY A 59 13.88 -10.72 -14.04
N ILE A 60 13.68 -9.40 -14.14
CA ILE A 60 12.80 -8.61 -13.29
C ILE A 60 11.41 -8.60 -13.93
N VAL A 61 10.63 -9.64 -13.68
CA VAL A 61 9.34 -9.86 -14.34
C VAL A 61 8.23 -10.16 -13.34
N ASP A 62 7.05 -9.59 -13.60
CA ASP A 62 5.83 -9.89 -12.86
C ASP A 62 4.85 -10.67 -13.75
N PRO A 63 4.18 -11.72 -13.23
CA PRO A 63 3.12 -12.39 -13.97
C PRO A 63 1.97 -11.42 -14.27
N THR A 64 1.43 -11.44 -15.48
CA THR A 64 0.33 -10.55 -15.92
C THR A 64 -0.88 -10.56 -14.98
N LYS A 65 -1.19 -11.74 -14.39
CA LYS A 65 -2.29 -11.88 -13.44
C LYS A 65 -2.08 -11.01 -12.20
N VAL A 66 -0.85 -10.90 -11.70
CA VAL A 66 -0.53 -10.16 -10.47
C VAL A 66 -0.80 -8.68 -10.67
N THR A 67 -0.19 -8.06 -11.69
CA THR A 67 -0.35 -6.62 -11.96
C THR A 67 -1.80 -6.26 -12.27
N ARG A 68 -2.50 -7.08 -13.08
CA ARG A 68 -3.91 -6.84 -13.42
C ARG A 68 -4.80 -6.94 -12.19
N SER A 69 -4.68 -8.00 -11.40
CA SER A 69 -5.53 -8.20 -10.22
C SER A 69 -5.26 -7.16 -9.15
N ALA A 70 -4.00 -6.72 -8.96
CA ALA A 70 -3.67 -5.63 -8.05
C ALA A 70 -4.41 -4.34 -8.42
N LEU A 71 -4.34 -3.92 -9.69
CA LEU A 71 -5.03 -2.71 -10.16
C LEU A 71 -6.55 -2.81 -10.00
N GLN A 72 -7.13 -3.96 -10.40
CA GLN A 72 -8.58 -4.17 -10.32
C GLN A 72 -9.10 -4.13 -8.89
N ASN A 73 -8.40 -4.80 -7.96
CA ASN A 73 -8.80 -4.83 -6.55
C ASN A 73 -8.64 -3.43 -5.91
N ALA A 74 -7.55 -2.72 -6.21
CA ALA A 74 -7.32 -1.37 -5.71
C ALA A 74 -8.39 -0.38 -6.23
N ALA A 75 -8.74 -0.46 -7.50
CA ALA A 75 -9.81 0.33 -8.10
C ALA A 75 -11.17 0.00 -7.47
N SER A 76 -11.46 -1.28 -7.21
CA SER A 76 -12.71 -1.71 -6.58
C SER A 76 -12.89 -1.14 -5.17
N VAL A 77 -11.85 -1.20 -4.34
CA VAL A 77 -11.90 -0.63 -2.97
C VAL A 77 -11.99 0.89 -3.03
N SER A 78 -11.22 1.53 -3.91
CA SER A 78 -11.28 2.98 -4.10
C SER A 78 -12.67 3.45 -4.52
N ALA A 79 -13.31 2.75 -5.47
CA ALA A 79 -14.66 3.07 -5.91
C ALA A 79 -15.67 2.94 -4.76
N LEU A 80 -15.62 1.84 -4.00
CA LEU A 80 -16.47 1.64 -2.81
C LEU A 80 -16.34 2.83 -1.85
N LEU A 81 -15.11 3.18 -1.48
CA LEU A 81 -14.83 4.27 -0.55
C LEU A 81 -15.30 5.64 -1.07
N LEU A 82 -15.02 5.96 -2.33
CA LEU A 82 -15.41 7.24 -2.94
C LEU A 82 -16.93 7.43 -3.04
N THR A 83 -17.69 6.33 -3.13
CA THR A 83 -19.16 6.37 -3.16
C THR A 83 -19.80 6.15 -1.78
N THR A 84 -18.99 5.97 -0.73
CA THR A 84 -19.49 5.77 0.63
C THR A 84 -19.75 7.13 1.28
N GLU A 85 -21.02 7.49 1.42
CA GLU A 85 -21.45 8.78 2.00
C GLU A 85 -21.41 8.81 3.55
N ALA A 86 -21.48 7.65 4.20
CA ALA A 86 -21.48 7.55 5.66
C ALA A 86 -20.83 6.26 6.17
N VAL A 87 -20.18 6.35 7.33
CA VAL A 87 -19.61 5.22 8.07
C VAL A 87 -20.16 5.24 9.49
N VAL A 88 -20.71 4.11 9.95
CA VAL A 88 -21.21 3.92 11.31
C VAL A 88 -20.29 2.95 12.04
N ALA A 89 -19.90 3.29 13.26
CA ALA A 89 -19.01 2.48 14.10
C ALA A 89 -19.54 2.39 15.53
N ASP A 90 -19.30 1.25 16.18
CA ASP A 90 -19.65 1.04 17.58
C ASP A 90 -18.70 1.80 18.52
N LYS A 91 -19.24 2.25 19.65
CA LYS A 91 -18.43 2.93 20.68
C LYS A 91 -17.51 1.91 21.36
N PRO A 92 -16.22 2.23 21.61
CA PRO A 92 -15.35 1.36 22.39
C PRO A 92 -15.98 1.02 23.74
N GLU A 93 -16.03 -0.27 24.07
CA GLU A 93 -16.49 -0.70 25.39
C GLU A 93 -15.48 -0.28 26.47
N PRO A 94 -15.95 0.17 27.65
CA PRO A 94 -15.06 0.40 28.77
C PRO A 94 -14.36 -0.91 29.15
N ALA A 95 -13.06 -0.83 29.49
CA ALA A 95 -12.30 -1.99 29.94
C ALA A 95 -13.04 -2.66 31.11
N ALA A 96 -13.21 -3.98 31.02
CA ALA A 96 -13.81 -4.76 32.09
C ALA A 96 -13.07 -4.46 33.40
N PRO A 97 -13.78 -4.22 34.52
CA PRO A 97 -13.13 -4.00 35.80
C PRO A 97 -12.20 -5.18 36.09
N ALA A 98 -10.94 -4.86 36.42
CA ALA A 98 -9.98 -5.89 36.79
C ALA A 98 -10.59 -6.78 37.89
N PRO A 99 -10.43 -8.11 37.83
CA PRO A 99 -10.97 -8.99 38.84
C PRO A 99 -10.48 -8.52 40.21
N MET A 100 -11.42 -8.16 41.09
CA MET A 100 -11.14 -7.83 42.48
C MET A 100 -10.44 -9.05 43.08
N MET A 101 -9.15 -8.92 43.41
CA MET A 101 -8.46 -9.91 44.22
C MET A 101 -9.22 -10.06 45.53
N ASP A 102 -9.64 -11.28 45.84
CA ASP A 102 -10.33 -11.60 47.09
C ASP A 102 -9.44 -11.23 48.28
N PRO A 103 -9.87 -10.32 49.17
CA PRO A 103 -9.13 -9.99 50.38
C PRO A 103 -8.88 -11.20 51.31
N SER A 104 -9.62 -12.30 51.14
CA SER A 104 -9.47 -13.52 51.95
C SER A 104 -8.18 -14.30 51.67
N MET A 105 -7.49 -14.02 50.56
CA MET A 105 -6.25 -14.73 50.20
C MET A 105 -4.99 -14.19 50.91
N GLY A 106 -5.12 -13.14 51.73
CA GLY A 106 -3.98 -12.47 52.39
C GLY A 106 -3.76 -12.75 53.89
N MET A 107 -4.64 -13.52 54.55
CA MET A 107 -4.58 -13.72 56.02
C MET A 107 -4.34 -15.17 56.47
N GLY A 108 -3.75 -16.00 55.61
CA GLY A 108 -3.54 -17.43 55.87
C GLY A 108 -2.10 -17.86 56.19
N GLY A 109 -1.23 -16.98 56.72
CA GLY A 109 0.18 -17.31 56.91
C GLY A 109 0.88 -16.51 58.01
N MET A 110 0.34 -16.53 59.24
CA MET A 110 1.09 -16.13 60.43
C MET A 110 0.78 -17.09 61.58
N MET A 111 1.33 -18.30 61.47
CA MET A 111 1.77 -19.21 62.55
C MET A 111 2.59 -20.34 61.94
#